data_AF-A0A9D1IWZ0-F1
#
_entry.id   AF-A0A9D1IWZ0-F1
#
_cell.length_a   1.000
_cell.length_b   1.000
_cell.length_c   1.000
_cell.angle_alpha   90.00
_cell.angle_beta   90.00
_cell.angle_gamma   90.00
#
_symmetry.space_group_name_H-M   'P 1'
#
loop_
_entity.id
_entity.type
_entity.pdbx_description
1 polymer ?
#
loop_
_entity_poly.entity_id
_entity_poly.type
_entity_poly.pdbx_seq_one_letter_code
_entity_poly.pdbx_strand_id
1 'polypeptide(L)'
;LAGSTVCLVADGTGELYTKSAAQALALACSMAGAYLPGRPLVEATGSLYNQHIQAANWGLTREETYARRVGELIARLASFAPPRFSHPRVLMLHASEQQRSNTLALGRAILERLSAHCQVEEIGLLNGTVQDCRGCGYHQCLHFAQNSTCFYGGALSEAVFPAILQSDLLLFLCPNYNDALGANLVALINRMTNLVVKEDLGQKYVAGVVASGYSGGDLVARQLLGAMCLNRGLILPPRAMLLETAHDPGDAMRASGVGARIAAFSQGLLDALTSREKLG
;
A
#
# COMPACT_ATOMS: atom_id res chain seq x y z
N LEU A 1 -10.98 15.85 6.17
CA LEU A 1 -10.32 15.98 4.84
C LEU A 1 -11.11 15.20 3.76
N ALA A 2 -12.42 15.00 3.96
CA ALA A 2 -13.21 14.15 3.08
C ALA A 2 -13.31 14.77 1.69
N GLY A 3 -13.01 13.98 0.65
CA GLY A 3 -13.04 14.41 -0.74
C GLY A 3 -11.85 15.24 -1.20
N SER A 4 -10.87 15.50 -0.32
CA SER A 4 -9.64 16.19 -0.67
C SER A 4 -8.57 15.21 -1.19
N THR A 5 -7.63 15.72 -1.98
CA THR A 5 -6.36 15.04 -2.29
C THR A 5 -5.26 15.70 -1.48
N VAL A 6 -4.39 14.90 -0.85
CA VAL A 6 -3.34 15.38 0.05
C VAL A 6 -1.97 14.87 -0.39
N CYS A 7 -1.01 15.78 -0.43
CA CYS A 7 0.42 15.49 -0.45
C CYS A 7 1.06 16.08 0.81
N LEU A 8 2.23 15.57 1.19
CA LEU A 8 2.94 15.90 2.41
C LEU A 8 4.33 16.43 2.08
N VAL A 9 4.71 17.51 2.75
CA VAL A 9 6.11 17.94 2.87
C VAL A 9 6.49 17.80 4.34
N ALA A 10 7.53 17.02 4.62
CA ALA A 10 8.02 16.80 5.98
C ALA A 10 9.44 17.36 6.09
N ASP A 11 9.59 18.43 6.85
CA ASP A 11 10.85 19.12 7.08
C ASP A 11 11.27 18.92 8.54
N GLY A 12 12.46 18.35 8.74
CA GLY A 12 13.00 18.02 10.05
C GLY A 12 14.28 18.75 10.34
N THR A 13 14.43 19.25 11.56
CA THR A 13 15.67 19.87 12.04
C THR A 13 16.81 18.87 12.29
N GLY A 14 16.53 17.56 12.22
CA GLY A 14 17.48 16.48 12.44
C GLY A 14 17.32 15.34 11.44
N GLU A 15 18.10 14.28 11.61
CA GLU A 15 18.14 13.15 10.66
C GLU A 15 17.06 12.08 10.87
N LEU A 16 16.26 12.20 11.92
CA LEU A 16 15.30 11.18 12.33
C LEU A 16 13.86 11.71 12.29
N TYR A 17 12.92 10.77 12.31
CA TYR A 17 11.47 10.97 12.51
C TYR A 17 10.68 11.61 11.37
N THR A 18 11.30 12.28 10.40
CA THR A 18 10.59 12.88 9.26
C THR A 18 9.75 11.85 8.51
N LYS A 19 10.29 10.65 8.25
CA LYS A 19 9.56 9.56 7.59
C LYS A 19 8.43 8.98 8.45
N SER A 20 8.67 8.75 9.75
CA SER A 20 7.67 8.14 10.62
C SER A 20 6.51 9.10 10.93
N ALA A 21 6.81 10.40 11.06
CA ALA A 21 5.80 11.46 11.16
C ALA A 21 4.97 11.54 9.86
N ALA A 22 5.61 11.51 8.70
CA ALA A 22 4.92 11.50 7.42
C ALA A 22 4.00 10.26 7.24
N GLN A 23 4.43 9.08 7.67
CA GLN A 23 3.59 7.88 7.66
C GLN A 23 2.35 8.03 8.56
N ALA A 24 2.52 8.61 9.76
CA ALA A 24 1.40 8.87 10.67
C ALA A 24 0.41 9.88 10.09
N LEU A 25 0.90 10.98 9.50
CA LEU A 25 0.07 11.96 8.82
C LEU A 25 -0.65 11.34 7.61
N ALA A 26 0.03 10.51 6.81
CA ALA A 26 -0.58 9.85 5.67
C ALA A 26 -1.74 8.92 6.08
N LEU A 27 -1.55 8.13 7.14
CA LEU A 27 -2.62 7.31 7.72
C LEU A 27 -3.79 8.18 8.17
N ALA A 28 -3.53 9.22 8.96
CA ALA A 28 -4.56 10.12 9.47
C ALA A 28 -5.34 10.81 8.33
N CYS A 29 -4.66 11.26 7.28
CA CYS A 29 -5.30 11.89 6.11
C CYS A 29 -6.23 10.91 5.39
N SER A 30 -5.78 9.69 5.10
CA SER A 30 -6.62 8.66 4.48
C SER A 30 -7.82 8.32 5.36
N MET A 31 -7.62 8.08 6.66
CA MET A 31 -8.71 7.79 7.61
C MET A 31 -9.71 8.95 7.73
N ALA A 32 -9.25 10.20 7.56
CA ALA A 32 -10.09 11.40 7.50
C ALA A 32 -10.79 11.62 6.14
N GLY A 33 -10.67 10.67 5.22
CA GLY A 33 -11.37 10.62 3.94
C GLY A 33 -10.64 11.26 2.74
N ALA A 34 -9.34 11.47 2.83
CA ALA A 34 -8.55 12.02 1.73
C ALA A 34 -7.99 10.93 0.80
N TYR A 35 -7.80 11.29 -0.46
CA TYR A 35 -6.90 10.56 -1.37
C TYR A 35 -5.45 10.98 -1.11
N LEU A 36 -4.52 10.04 -1.22
CA LEU A 36 -3.11 10.37 -1.40
C LEU A 36 -2.63 9.76 -2.72
N PRO A 37 -2.08 10.56 -3.65
CA PRO A 37 -1.53 10.04 -4.90
C PRO A 37 -0.29 9.17 -4.63
N GLY A 38 0.18 8.46 -5.65
CA GLY A 38 1.45 7.76 -5.59
C GLY A 38 2.62 8.67 -5.24
N ARG A 39 3.49 8.22 -4.32
CA ARG A 39 4.64 8.99 -3.82
C ARG A 39 4.22 10.41 -3.38
N PRO A 40 3.29 10.54 -2.41
CA PRO A 40 2.70 11.81 -2.02
C PRO A 40 3.59 12.60 -1.06
N LEU A 41 4.87 12.22 -0.87
CA LEU A 41 5.76 12.77 0.13
C LEU A 41 7.04 13.33 -0.50
N VAL A 42 7.39 14.56 -0.12
CA VAL A 42 8.76 15.07 -0.17
C VAL A 42 9.23 15.29 1.26
N GLU A 43 10.40 14.74 1.57
CA GLU A 43 10.98 14.72 2.90
C GLU A 43 12.30 15.48 2.87
N ALA A 44 12.61 16.23 3.92
CA ALA A 44 13.88 16.90 4.15
C ALA A 44 14.40 16.54 5.54
N THR A 45 15.52 15.80 5.61
CA THR A 45 16.26 15.65 6.88
C THR A 45 17.11 16.88 7.15
N GLY A 46 17.58 17.06 8.39
CA GLY A 46 18.29 18.29 8.81
C GLY A 46 19.48 18.68 7.92
N SER A 47 20.24 17.71 7.42
CA SER A 47 21.37 17.92 6.49
C SER A 47 21.01 17.84 5.01
N LEU A 48 19.73 17.62 4.69
CA LEU A 48 19.20 17.29 3.36
C LEU A 48 19.92 16.10 2.71
N TYR A 49 20.60 15.26 3.48
CA TYR A 49 21.36 14.13 2.94
C TYR A 49 20.44 13.20 2.13
N ASN A 50 19.18 13.06 2.53
CA ASN A 50 18.20 12.28 1.78
C ASN A 50 17.91 12.79 0.34
N GLN A 51 18.43 13.96 -0.06
CA GLN A 51 18.38 14.46 -1.44
C GLN A 51 19.57 14.07 -2.32
N HIS A 52 20.67 13.55 -1.76
CA HIS A 52 21.96 13.45 -2.46
C HIS A 52 21.91 12.64 -3.78
N ILE A 53 21.14 11.56 -3.83
CA ILE A 53 21.01 10.73 -5.05
C ILE A 53 20.37 11.55 -6.16
N GLN A 54 19.27 12.24 -5.86
CA GLN A 54 18.54 13.02 -6.85
C GLN A 54 19.31 14.29 -7.26
N ALA A 55 20.02 14.90 -6.31
CA ALA A 55 20.91 16.03 -6.55
C ALA A 55 22.02 15.67 -7.54
N ALA A 56 22.67 14.51 -7.35
CA ALA A 56 23.67 14.01 -8.29
C ALA A 56 23.08 13.74 -9.68
N ASN A 57 21.89 13.12 -9.75
CA ASN A 57 21.20 12.84 -11.02
C ASN A 57 20.82 14.11 -11.80
N TRP A 58 20.53 15.21 -11.11
CA TRP A 58 20.13 16.48 -11.73
C TRP A 58 21.25 17.50 -11.88
N GLY A 59 22.43 17.25 -11.30
CA GLY A 59 23.51 18.23 -11.24
C GLY A 59 23.14 19.48 -10.42
N LEU A 60 22.34 19.32 -9.37
CA LEU A 60 21.86 20.39 -8.49
C LEU A 60 22.44 20.27 -7.08
N THR A 61 22.38 21.35 -6.30
CA THR A 61 22.59 21.29 -4.85
C THR A 61 21.44 20.54 -4.16
N ARG A 62 21.62 20.18 -2.89
CA ARG A 62 20.58 19.46 -2.12
C ARG A 62 19.36 20.36 -1.88
N GLU A 63 19.59 21.64 -1.67
CA GLU A 63 18.61 22.70 -1.47
C GLU A 63 17.78 22.93 -2.73
N GLU A 64 18.43 23.10 -3.89
CA GLU A 64 17.75 23.22 -5.18
C GLU A 64 16.96 21.95 -5.52
N THR A 65 17.52 20.78 -5.20
CA THR A 65 16.85 19.48 -5.39
C THR A 65 15.59 19.38 -4.53
N TYR A 66 15.67 19.77 -3.25
CA TYR A 66 14.52 19.80 -2.36
C TYR A 66 13.42 20.73 -2.90
N ALA A 67 13.77 21.98 -3.24
CA ALA A 67 12.84 22.95 -3.80
C ALA A 67 12.17 22.44 -5.09
N ARG A 68 12.96 21.84 -6.00
CA ARG A 68 12.45 21.24 -7.23
C ARG A 68 11.50 20.08 -6.96
N ARG A 69 11.84 19.18 -6.03
CA ARG A 69 10.97 18.05 -5.67
C ARG A 69 9.66 18.50 -5.06
N VAL A 70 9.67 19.55 -4.23
CA VAL A 70 8.44 20.17 -3.72
C VAL A 70 7.59 20.71 -4.88
N GLY A 71 8.21 21.40 -5.86
CA GLY A 71 7.52 21.82 -7.08
C GLY A 71 6.89 20.67 -7.87
N GLU A 72 7.63 19.58 -8.06
CA GLU A 72 7.13 18.36 -8.73
C GLU A 72 5.97 17.71 -7.96
N LEU A 73 6.02 17.74 -6.62
CA LEU A 73 4.94 17.25 -5.76
C LEU A 73 3.66 18.11 -5.90
N ILE A 74 3.80 19.43 -5.93
CA ILE A 74 2.69 20.37 -6.14
C ILE A 74 2.07 20.16 -7.52
N ALA A 75 2.89 20.02 -8.56
CA ALA A 75 2.41 19.74 -9.91
C ALA A 75 1.63 18.43 -9.97
N ARG A 76 2.15 17.36 -9.34
CA ARG A 76 1.46 16.07 -9.23
C ARG A 76 0.12 16.20 -8.49
N LEU A 77 0.08 16.94 -7.40
CA LEU A 77 -1.15 17.19 -6.64
C LEU A 77 -2.18 17.91 -7.50
N ALA A 78 -1.77 18.96 -8.22
CA ALA A 78 -2.65 19.77 -9.06
C ALA A 78 -3.22 18.98 -10.25
N SER A 79 -2.45 18.04 -10.81
CA SER A 79 -2.86 17.21 -11.95
C SER A 79 -3.48 15.88 -11.55
N PHE A 80 -3.59 15.57 -10.26
CA PHE A 80 -4.04 14.25 -9.83
C PHE A 80 -5.53 14.05 -10.08
N ALA A 81 -5.84 13.03 -10.88
CA ALA A 81 -7.19 12.49 -11.02
C ALA A 81 -7.15 11.01 -10.60
N PRO A 82 -7.93 10.58 -9.59
CA PRO A 82 -7.96 9.18 -9.18
C PRO A 82 -8.53 8.32 -10.32
N PRO A 83 -7.81 7.28 -10.79
CA PRO A 83 -8.29 6.41 -11.86
C PRO A 83 -9.55 5.66 -11.42
N ARG A 84 -10.47 5.47 -12.37
CA ARG A 84 -11.76 4.82 -12.17
C ARG A 84 -11.96 3.74 -13.22
N PHE A 85 -12.61 2.65 -12.84
CA PHE A 85 -12.75 1.46 -13.65
C PHE A 85 -14.22 1.07 -13.77
N SER A 86 -14.63 0.60 -14.94
CA SER A 86 -15.98 0.06 -15.17
C SER A 86 -16.17 -1.28 -14.46
N HIS A 87 -15.16 -2.14 -14.52
CA HIS A 87 -15.11 -3.43 -13.84
C HIS A 87 -13.78 -3.58 -13.08
N PRO A 88 -13.70 -3.02 -11.85
CA PRO A 88 -12.45 -3.03 -11.09
C PRO A 88 -11.96 -4.46 -10.79
N ARG A 89 -10.65 -4.65 -10.84
CA ARG A 89 -9.97 -5.89 -10.48
C ARG A 89 -9.33 -5.77 -9.10
N VAL A 90 -9.75 -6.59 -8.15
CA VAL A 90 -9.27 -6.59 -6.76
C VAL A 90 -8.46 -7.85 -6.51
N LEU A 91 -7.19 -7.67 -6.16
CA LEU A 91 -6.31 -8.75 -5.70
C LEU A 91 -6.15 -8.68 -4.18
N MET A 92 -6.63 -9.71 -3.48
CA MET A 92 -6.44 -9.87 -2.05
C MET A 92 -5.23 -10.75 -1.75
N LEU A 93 -4.28 -10.22 -0.96
CA LEU A 93 -3.04 -10.88 -0.59
C LEU A 93 -3.00 -11.15 0.91
N HIS A 94 -2.75 -12.38 1.32
CA HIS A 94 -2.64 -12.74 2.75
C HIS A 94 -1.56 -13.77 3.02
N ALA A 95 -1.03 -13.80 4.24
CA ALA A 95 -0.13 -14.85 4.73
C ALA A 95 -0.73 -15.65 5.90
N SER A 96 -2.04 -15.51 6.13
CA SER A 96 -2.76 -16.15 7.23
C SER A 96 -3.21 -17.58 6.90
N GLU A 97 -3.17 -18.45 7.91
CA GLU A 97 -3.80 -19.77 7.89
C GLU A 97 -5.32 -19.70 8.14
N GLN A 98 -6.09 -20.57 7.48
CA GLN A 98 -7.54 -20.42 7.33
C GLN A 98 -8.35 -20.53 8.62
N GLN A 99 -7.99 -21.45 9.52
CA GLN A 99 -8.90 -21.85 10.61
C GLN A 99 -8.99 -20.86 11.78
N ARG A 100 -8.04 -19.92 11.94
CA ARG A 100 -7.93 -19.10 13.15
C ARG A 100 -7.75 -17.59 12.93
N SER A 101 -7.58 -17.14 11.69
CA SER A 101 -7.20 -15.75 11.43
C SER A 101 -8.39 -14.80 11.41
N ASN A 102 -8.46 -13.91 12.41
CA ASN A 102 -9.39 -12.78 12.45
C ASN A 102 -9.24 -11.88 11.21
N THR A 103 -8.00 -11.57 10.79
CA THR A 103 -7.74 -10.75 9.61
C THR A 103 -8.28 -11.38 8.33
N LEU A 104 -8.13 -12.70 8.18
CA LEU A 104 -8.64 -13.43 7.02
C LEU A 104 -10.17 -13.48 6.99
N ALA A 105 -10.81 -13.67 8.15
CA ALA A 105 -12.27 -13.63 8.26
C ALA A 105 -12.85 -12.27 7.83
N LEU A 106 -12.25 -11.18 8.32
CA LEU A 106 -12.61 -9.81 7.89
C LEU A 106 -12.40 -9.63 6.38
N GLY A 107 -11.22 -10.02 5.88
CA GLY A 107 -10.86 -9.89 4.47
C GLY A 107 -11.82 -10.61 3.52
N ARG A 108 -12.21 -11.86 3.86
CA ARG A 108 -13.17 -12.63 3.05
C ARG A 108 -14.57 -12.04 3.08
N ALA A 109 -15.04 -11.54 4.22
CA ALA A 109 -16.32 -10.84 4.31
C ALA A 109 -16.32 -9.54 3.47
N ILE A 110 -15.18 -8.86 3.35
CA ILE A 110 -15.01 -7.72 2.44
C ILE A 110 -15.03 -8.21 0.99
N LEU A 111 -14.27 -9.26 0.66
CA LEU A 111 -14.16 -9.79 -0.70
C LEU A 111 -15.51 -10.27 -1.25
N GLU A 112 -16.32 -10.91 -0.41
CA GLU A 112 -17.70 -11.34 -0.73
C GLU A 112 -18.59 -10.15 -1.12
N ARG A 113 -18.42 -8.99 -0.47
CA ARG A 113 -19.15 -7.77 -0.84
C ARG A 113 -18.64 -7.14 -2.14
N LEU A 114 -17.34 -7.22 -2.38
CA LEU A 114 -16.71 -6.67 -3.58
C LEU A 114 -17.01 -7.53 -4.82
N SER A 115 -17.17 -8.85 -4.68
CA SER A 115 -17.36 -9.78 -5.81
C SER A 115 -18.63 -9.51 -6.63
N ALA A 116 -19.63 -8.83 -6.05
CA ALA A 116 -20.83 -8.42 -6.77
C ALA A 116 -20.57 -7.31 -7.82
N HIS A 117 -19.47 -6.57 -7.70
CA HIS A 117 -19.17 -5.40 -8.53
C HIS A 117 -17.75 -5.41 -9.15
N CYS A 118 -16.88 -6.28 -8.65
CA CYS A 118 -15.47 -6.35 -9.02
C CYS A 118 -15.08 -7.78 -9.43
N GLN A 119 -14.11 -7.90 -10.33
CA GLN A 119 -13.39 -9.16 -10.49
C GLN A 119 -12.46 -9.32 -9.28
N VAL A 120 -12.62 -10.40 -8.51
CA VAL A 120 -11.85 -10.65 -7.30
C VAL A 120 -10.93 -11.86 -7.46
N GLU A 121 -9.71 -11.76 -6.93
CA GLU A 121 -8.74 -12.85 -6.85
C GLU A 121 -8.13 -12.89 -5.44
N GLU A 122 -8.07 -14.08 -4.82
CA GLU A 122 -7.43 -14.30 -3.51
C GLU A 122 -6.15 -15.13 -3.70
N ILE A 123 -5.01 -14.59 -3.25
CA ILE A 123 -3.73 -15.30 -3.25
C ILE A 123 -3.18 -15.41 -1.82
N GLY A 124 -2.99 -16.65 -1.37
CA GLY A 124 -2.33 -16.98 -0.11
C GLY A 124 -0.82 -17.17 -0.27
N LEU A 125 -0.03 -16.36 0.44
CA LEU A 125 1.42 -16.43 0.56
C LEU A 125 1.82 -17.35 1.73
N LEU A 126 1.57 -18.65 1.56
CA LEU A 126 1.80 -19.66 2.61
C LEU A 126 3.28 -20.03 2.77
N ASN A 127 3.65 -20.57 3.92
CA ASN A 127 5.04 -20.94 4.21
C ASN A 127 5.61 -21.91 3.15
N GLY A 128 6.84 -21.62 2.70
CA GLY A 128 7.52 -22.36 1.63
C GLY A 128 7.25 -21.84 0.21
N THR A 129 6.27 -20.96 0.03
CA THR A 129 5.96 -20.36 -1.30
C THR A 129 6.70 -19.05 -1.57
N VAL A 130 7.15 -18.37 -0.52
CA VAL A 130 7.85 -17.09 -0.60
C VAL A 130 9.20 -17.15 0.11
N GLN A 131 10.27 -16.99 -0.66
CA GLN A 131 11.61 -16.79 -0.13
C GLN A 131 11.88 -15.29 0.08
N ASP A 132 12.56 -14.96 1.18
CA ASP A 132 12.97 -13.59 1.49
C ASP A 132 14.02 -13.07 0.49
N CYS A 133 14.10 -11.76 0.34
CA CYS A 133 14.99 -11.08 -0.59
C CYS A 133 16.42 -10.98 -0.05
N ARG A 134 17.41 -11.41 -0.85
CA ARG A 134 18.85 -11.36 -0.53
C ARG A 134 19.44 -9.96 -0.65
N GLY A 135 18.66 -8.98 -1.09
CA GLY A 135 19.15 -7.64 -1.40
C GLY A 135 20.16 -7.63 -2.56
N CYS A 136 19.77 -8.12 -3.74
CA CYS A 136 20.62 -8.01 -4.92
C CYS A 136 20.95 -6.54 -5.26
N GLY A 137 22.15 -6.30 -5.80
CA GLY A 137 22.54 -4.97 -6.26
C GLY A 137 21.65 -4.47 -7.40
N TYR A 138 21.57 -3.14 -7.60
CA TYR A 138 20.63 -2.50 -8.54
C TYR A 138 20.67 -3.13 -9.95
N HIS A 139 21.86 -3.22 -10.56
CA HIS A 139 22.00 -3.77 -11.92
C HIS A 139 21.58 -5.25 -12.01
N GLN A 140 21.83 -6.04 -10.97
CA GLN A 140 21.39 -7.43 -10.90
C GLN A 140 19.86 -7.51 -10.79
N CYS A 141 19.25 -6.69 -9.93
CA CYS A 141 17.79 -6.63 -9.79
C CYS A 141 17.11 -6.24 -11.10
N LEU A 142 17.66 -5.23 -11.78
CA LEU A 142 17.19 -4.73 -13.07
C LEU A 142 17.28 -5.80 -14.17
N HIS A 143 18.39 -6.54 -14.23
CA HIS A 143 18.56 -7.62 -15.21
C HIS A 143 17.47 -8.69 -15.07
N PHE A 144 17.16 -9.13 -13.86
CA PHE A 144 16.07 -10.10 -13.65
C PHE A 144 14.70 -9.49 -14.00
N ALA A 145 14.46 -8.24 -13.61
CA ALA A 145 13.20 -7.53 -13.87
C ALA A 145 12.90 -7.39 -15.36
N GLN A 146 13.91 -7.10 -16.18
CA GLN A 146 13.78 -7.00 -17.63
C GLN A 146 13.31 -8.32 -18.26
N ASN A 147 13.69 -9.45 -17.67
CA ASN A 147 13.28 -10.78 -18.08
C ASN A 147 11.98 -11.26 -17.39
N SER A 148 11.29 -10.38 -16.67
CA SER A 148 10.09 -10.71 -15.87
C SER A 148 10.32 -11.86 -14.88
N THR A 149 11.55 -12.00 -14.39
CA THR A 149 11.94 -12.99 -13.39
C THR A 149 12.48 -12.31 -12.14
N CYS A 150 12.69 -13.09 -11.09
CA CYS A 150 13.47 -12.71 -9.92
C CYS A 150 14.61 -13.71 -9.76
N PHE A 151 15.70 -13.36 -9.04
CA PHE A 151 16.77 -14.30 -8.71
C PHE A 151 16.23 -15.63 -8.15
N TYR A 152 15.14 -15.56 -7.40
CA TYR A 152 14.49 -16.71 -6.76
C TYR A 152 13.54 -17.50 -7.66
N GLY A 153 13.11 -16.93 -8.79
CA GLY A 153 11.98 -17.44 -9.56
C GLY A 153 10.74 -17.71 -8.70
N GLY A 154 9.97 -18.73 -9.10
CA GLY A 154 8.89 -19.34 -8.33
C GLY A 154 7.57 -18.56 -8.39
N ALA A 155 6.65 -18.98 -7.52
CA ALA A 155 5.25 -18.55 -7.50
C ALA A 155 5.06 -17.02 -7.51
N LEU A 156 6.00 -16.26 -6.92
CA LEU A 156 5.93 -14.80 -6.97
C LEU A 156 6.08 -14.23 -8.39
N SER A 157 7.11 -14.63 -9.14
CA SER A 157 7.29 -14.15 -10.52
C SER A 157 6.28 -14.75 -11.50
N GLU A 158 5.83 -15.97 -11.24
CA GLU A 158 4.97 -16.73 -12.16
C GLU A 158 3.48 -16.41 -12.01
N ALA A 159 3.01 -16.12 -10.79
CA ALA A 159 1.59 -15.89 -10.51
C ALA A 159 1.33 -14.54 -9.83
N VAL A 160 2.06 -14.21 -8.77
CA VAL A 160 1.73 -13.05 -7.93
C VAL A 160 2.04 -11.71 -8.62
N PHE A 161 3.20 -11.56 -9.26
CA PHE A 161 3.54 -10.34 -10.00
C PHE A 161 2.62 -10.11 -11.19
N PRO A 162 2.31 -11.11 -12.04
CA PRO A 162 1.26 -10.98 -13.05
C PRO A 162 -0.08 -10.55 -12.47
N ALA A 163 -0.54 -11.15 -11.37
CA ALA A 163 -1.79 -10.79 -10.72
C ALA A 163 -1.77 -9.32 -10.23
N ILE A 164 -0.66 -8.88 -9.63
CA ILE A 164 -0.48 -7.47 -9.21
C ILE A 164 -0.60 -6.53 -10.41
N LEU A 165 0.08 -6.83 -11.53
CA LEU A 165 0.03 -5.99 -12.73
C LEU A 165 -1.36 -5.94 -13.36
N GLN A 166 -2.12 -7.01 -13.23
CA GLN A 166 -3.46 -7.12 -13.75
C GLN A 166 -4.54 -6.50 -12.83
N SER A 167 -4.25 -6.30 -11.55
CA SER A 167 -5.18 -5.73 -10.57
C SER A 167 -5.25 -4.19 -10.61
N ASP A 168 -6.37 -3.63 -10.18
CA ASP A 168 -6.56 -2.20 -9.97
C ASP A 168 -6.42 -1.81 -8.49
N LEU A 169 -6.79 -2.73 -7.59
CA LEU A 169 -6.63 -2.60 -6.14
C LEU A 169 -5.87 -3.80 -5.57
N LEU A 170 -4.83 -3.51 -4.80
CA LEU A 170 -4.20 -4.47 -3.89
C LEU A 170 -4.81 -4.34 -2.49
N LEU A 171 -5.48 -5.38 -2.02
CA LEU A 171 -6.01 -5.50 -0.66
C LEU A 171 -5.11 -6.42 0.18
N PHE A 172 -4.33 -5.86 1.10
CA PHE A 172 -3.44 -6.64 1.96
C PHE A 172 -4.13 -7.01 3.28
N LEU A 173 -4.08 -8.29 3.64
CA LEU A 173 -4.49 -8.76 4.96
C LEU A 173 -3.26 -8.87 5.86
N CYS A 174 -3.13 -7.93 6.78
CA CYS A 174 -1.96 -7.70 7.61
C CYS A 174 -2.26 -8.02 9.08
N PRO A 175 -2.29 -9.29 9.50
CA PRO A 175 -2.30 -9.61 10.94
C PRO A 175 -1.12 -8.92 11.64
N ASN A 176 -1.35 -8.41 12.84
CA ASN A 176 -0.31 -7.79 13.65
C ASN A 176 0.53 -8.87 14.35
N TYR A 177 1.80 -8.99 13.96
CA TYR A 177 2.80 -9.82 14.64
C TYR A 177 3.84 -8.91 15.31
N ASN A 178 3.70 -8.68 16.62
CA ASN A 178 4.61 -7.84 17.40
C ASN A 178 4.81 -6.44 16.81
N ASP A 179 3.70 -5.79 16.48
CA ASP A 179 3.62 -4.48 15.82
C ASP A 179 4.28 -4.42 14.44
N ALA A 180 4.41 -5.57 13.77
CA ALA A 180 5.03 -5.69 12.46
C ALA A 180 4.19 -6.47 11.45
N LEU A 181 4.44 -6.20 10.16
CA LEU A 181 3.95 -7.03 9.06
C LEU A 181 4.54 -8.45 9.15
N GLY A 182 3.72 -9.45 8.80
CA GLY A 182 4.17 -10.84 8.74
C GLY A 182 5.27 -11.07 7.69
N ALA A 183 6.18 -12.01 7.98
CA ALA A 183 7.38 -12.26 7.18
C ALA A 183 7.11 -12.48 5.68
N ASN A 184 6.07 -13.24 5.32
CA ASN A 184 5.77 -13.51 3.91
C ASN A 184 5.28 -12.25 3.16
N LEU A 185 4.55 -11.36 3.83
CA LEU A 185 4.16 -10.06 3.25
C LEU A 185 5.38 -9.16 3.09
N VAL A 186 6.28 -9.11 4.08
CA VAL A 186 7.54 -8.38 4.00
C VAL A 186 8.40 -8.90 2.85
N ALA A 187 8.52 -10.23 2.71
CA ALA A 187 9.26 -10.85 1.63
C ALA A 187 8.68 -10.52 0.24
N LEU A 188 7.35 -10.55 0.09
CA LEU A 188 6.68 -10.06 -1.13
C LEU A 188 7.03 -8.59 -1.38
N ILE A 189 6.82 -7.72 -0.39
CA ILE A 189 7.08 -6.28 -0.50
C ILE A 189 8.53 -6.04 -0.89
N ASN A 190 9.50 -6.71 -0.28
CA ASN A 190 10.92 -6.57 -0.61
C ASN A 190 11.23 -7.00 -2.05
N ARG A 191 10.58 -8.07 -2.53
CA ARG A 191 10.76 -8.59 -3.89
C ARG A 191 10.04 -7.78 -4.95
N MET A 192 9.00 -7.01 -4.60
CA MET A 192 8.34 -6.07 -5.51
C MET A 192 9.27 -4.96 -6.01
N THR A 193 10.47 -4.78 -5.45
CA THR A 193 11.50 -3.91 -6.04
C THR A 193 11.80 -4.30 -7.48
N ASN A 194 11.80 -5.60 -7.78
CA ASN A 194 11.93 -6.11 -9.14
C ASN A 194 10.80 -5.64 -10.07
N LEU A 195 9.58 -5.51 -9.55
CA LEU A 195 8.44 -5.05 -10.33
C LEU A 195 8.52 -3.55 -10.62
N VAL A 196 8.75 -2.74 -9.57
CA VAL A 196 8.67 -1.26 -9.67
C VAL A 196 9.88 -0.61 -10.36
N VAL A 197 10.93 -1.37 -10.67
CA VAL A 197 12.02 -0.87 -11.53
C VAL A 197 11.64 -0.90 -13.01
N LYS A 198 10.61 -1.67 -13.40
CA LYS A 198 10.13 -1.80 -14.77
C LYS A 198 8.76 -1.16 -14.97
N GLU A 199 7.89 -1.31 -13.99
CA GLU A 199 6.47 -0.96 -14.11
C GLU A 199 6.12 0.18 -13.15
N ASP A 200 5.34 1.16 -13.64
CA ASP A 200 4.76 2.19 -12.79
C ASP A 200 3.44 1.68 -12.20
N LEU A 201 3.38 1.61 -10.86
CA LEU A 201 2.17 1.24 -10.12
C LEU A 201 1.32 2.45 -9.75
N GLY A 202 1.65 3.65 -10.27
CA GLY A 202 1.02 4.94 -10.01
C GLY A 202 -0.48 5.04 -10.30
N GLN A 203 -1.04 4.07 -11.04
CA GLN A 203 -2.47 3.99 -11.37
C GLN A 203 -3.21 2.90 -10.57
N LYS A 204 -2.55 2.25 -9.61
CA LYS A 204 -3.12 1.18 -8.79
C LYS A 204 -3.36 1.67 -7.36
N TYR A 205 -4.43 1.20 -6.75
CA TYR A 205 -4.77 1.47 -5.36
C TYR A 205 -4.17 0.44 -4.41
N VAL A 206 -3.93 0.85 -3.17
CA VAL A 206 -3.61 -0.06 -2.06
C VAL A 206 -4.52 0.20 -0.86
N ALA A 207 -5.04 -0.87 -0.29
CA ALA A 207 -5.82 -0.88 0.94
C ALA A 207 -5.37 -2.03 1.85
N GLY A 208 -5.72 -1.94 3.14
CA GLY A 208 -5.30 -2.93 4.13
C GLY A 208 -6.38 -3.27 5.15
N VAL A 209 -6.33 -4.50 5.64
CA VAL A 209 -7.10 -4.96 6.80
C VAL A 209 -6.12 -5.44 7.85
N VAL A 210 -6.23 -4.92 9.07
CA VAL A 210 -5.37 -5.27 10.20
C VAL A 210 -6.25 -5.71 11.35
N ALA A 211 -6.06 -6.94 11.83
CA ALA A 211 -6.54 -7.35 13.14
C ALA A 211 -5.35 -7.41 14.12
N SER A 212 -5.50 -6.77 15.27
CA SER A 212 -4.49 -6.77 16.35
C SER A 212 -5.07 -7.37 17.62
N GLY A 213 -4.30 -8.20 18.32
CA GLY A 213 -4.78 -8.81 19.57
C GLY A 213 -5.05 -7.82 20.70
N TYR A 214 -4.35 -6.68 20.70
CA TYR A 214 -4.43 -5.67 21.76
C TYR A 214 -4.49 -4.24 21.18
N SER A 215 -3.37 -3.78 20.61
CA SER A 215 -3.19 -2.46 20.01
C SER A 215 -2.18 -2.53 18.86
N GLY A 216 -1.75 -1.39 18.32
CA GLY A 216 -0.67 -1.34 17.33
C GLY A 216 -1.09 -1.61 15.89
N GLY A 217 -2.39 -1.72 15.62
CA GLY A 217 -2.87 -1.87 14.25
C GLY A 217 -2.48 -0.69 13.34
N ASP A 218 -2.34 0.51 13.92
CA ASP A 218 -1.83 1.69 13.23
C ASP A 218 -0.35 1.56 12.85
N LEU A 219 0.47 0.87 13.66
CA LEU A 219 1.90 0.63 13.38
C LEU A 219 2.05 -0.25 12.14
N VAL A 220 1.25 -1.31 12.06
CA VAL A 220 1.22 -2.22 10.90
C VAL A 220 0.67 -1.52 9.65
N ALA A 221 -0.42 -0.75 9.79
CA ALA A 221 -0.97 0.05 8.69
C ALA A 221 0.05 1.06 8.14
N ARG A 222 0.82 1.71 9.02
CA ARG A 222 1.90 2.63 8.63
C ARG A 222 3.04 1.96 7.88
N GLN A 223 3.38 0.72 8.23
CA GLN A 223 4.35 -0.08 7.47
C GLN A 223 3.84 -0.37 6.06
N LEU A 224 2.59 -0.82 5.93
CA LEU A 224 1.98 -1.11 4.64
C LEU A 224 1.92 0.12 3.74
N LEU A 225 1.33 1.24 4.21
CA LEU A 225 1.23 2.45 3.40
C LEU A 225 2.60 3.06 3.10
N GLY A 226 3.55 2.96 4.04
CA GLY A 226 4.91 3.44 3.85
C GLY A 226 5.60 2.70 2.70
N ALA A 227 5.49 1.37 2.70
CA ALA A 227 6.04 0.55 1.64
C ALA A 227 5.32 0.74 0.30
N MET A 228 4.00 0.74 0.29
CA MET A 228 3.23 0.65 -0.95
C MET A 228 2.93 2.03 -1.55
N CYS A 229 2.48 2.99 -0.74
CA CYS A 229 2.13 4.31 -1.25
C CYS A 229 3.35 5.25 -1.32
N LEU A 230 4.04 5.43 -0.19
CA LEU A 230 5.13 6.42 -0.12
C LEU A 230 6.34 6.00 -0.96
N ASN A 231 6.71 4.71 -0.94
CA ASN A 231 7.90 4.23 -1.63
C ASN A 231 7.60 3.65 -3.02
N ARG A 232 6.49 2.91 -3.19
CA ARG A 232 6.18 2.22 -4.46
C ARG A 232 5.17 2.92 -5.35
N GLY A 233 4.58 4.03 -4.89
CA GLY A 233 3.73 4.88 -5.74
C GLY A 233 2.30 4.41 -5.92
N LEU A 234 1.80 3.45 -5.14
CA LEU A 234 0.38 3.12 -5.16
C LEU A 234 -0.45 4.26 -4.54
N ILE A 235 -1.69 4.39 -4.97
CA ILE A 235 -2.65 5.39 -4.47
C ILE A 235 -3.29 4.89 -3.18
N LEU A 236 -3.37 5.74 -2.15
CA LEU A 236 -4.22 5.48 -0.99
C LEU A 236 -5.62 6.07 -1.24
N PRO A 237 -6.68 5.24 -1.26
CA PRO A 237 -8.05 5.75 -1.29
C PRO A 237 -8.45 6.36 0.08
N PRO A 238 -9.58 7.10 0.13
CA PRO A 238 -10.22 7.47 1.37
C PRO A 238 -10.49 6.23 2.23
N ARG A 239 -10.15 6.32 3.52
CA ARG A 239 -10.34 5.25 4.52
C ARG A 239 -9.75 3.91 4.07
N ALA A 240 -8.50 3.94 3.58
CA ALA A 240 -7.82 2.78 3.00
C ALA A 240 -7.54 1.62 3.97
N MET A 241 -7.77 1.80 5.28
CA MET A 241 -7.45 0.80 6.29
C MET A 241 -8.67 0.44 7.14
N LEU A 242 -8.95 -0.86 7.27
CA LEU A 242 -9.84 -1.39 8.31
C LEU A 242 -8.98 -1.94 9.45
N LEU A 243 -9.11 -1.35 10.64
CA LEU A 243 -8.34 -1.71 11.83
C LEU A 243 -9.29 -2.26 12.90
N GLU A 244 -9.07 -3.49 13.32
CA GLU A 244 -9.86 -4.15 14.36
C GLU A 244 -8.96 -4.66 15.50
N THR A 245 -9.48 -4.61 16.73
CA THR A 245 -8.87 -5.26 17.89
C THR A 245 -9.61 -6.55 18.17
N ALA A 246 -8.91 -7.68 18.06
CA ALA A 246 -9.45 -9.03 18.23
C ALA A 246 -8.34 -10.02 18.56
N HIS A 247 -8.42 -10.66 19.73
CA HIS A 247 -7.41 -11.62 20.19
C HIS A 247 -7.78 -13.05 19.83
N ASP A 248 -8.94 -13.51 20.30
CA ASP A 248 -9.34 -14.90 20.12
C ASP A 248 -9.91 -15.14 18.72
N PRO A 249 -9.78 -16.35 18.16
CA PRO A 249 -10.37 -16.69 16.87
C PRO A 249 -11.86 -16.34 16.81
N GLY A 250 -12.23 -15.56 15.78
CA GLY A 250 -13.60 -15.13 15.51
C GLY A 250 -14.04 -13.87 16.28
N ASP A 251 -13.22 -13.34 17.20
CA ASP A 251 -13.55 -12.11 17.94
C ASP A 251 -13.81 -10.93 17.01
N ALA A 252 -13.02 -10.81 15.94
CA ALA A 252 -13.19 -9.72 14.99
C ALA A 252 -14.59 -9.70 14.40
N MET A 253 -15.13 -10.86 14.04
CA MET A 253 -16.48 -10.98 13.47
C MET A 253 -17.60 -10.85 14.51
N ARG A 254 -17.30 -11.01 15.81
CA ARG A 254 -18.23 -10.77 16.92
C ARG A 254 -18.17 -9.34 17.45
N ALA A 255 -17.17 -8.55 17.06
CA ALA A 255 -16.99 -7.19 17.55
C ALA A 255 -18.23 -6.33 17.22
N SER A 256 -18.69 -5.56 18.22
CA SER A 256 -19.87 -4.70 18.06
C SER A 256 -19.72 -3.77 16.85
N GLY A 257 -20.73 -3.76 15.97
CA GLY A 257 -20.74 -2.91 14.78
C GLY A 257 -19.79 -3.32 13.65
N VAL A 258 -19.10 -4.47 13.74
CA VAL A 258 -18.14 -4.89 12.69
C VAL A 258 -18.80 -5.04 11.33
N GLY A 259 -20.03 -5.55 11.27
CA GLY A 259 -20.78 -5.66 10.01
C GLY A 259 -20.98 -4.30 9.32
N ALA A 260 -21.25 -3.25 10.09
CA ALA A 260 -21.36 -1.89 9.57
C ALA A 260 -20.00 -1.32 9.13
N ARG A 261 -18.92 -1.62 9.87
CA ARG A 261 -17.56 -1.21 9.48
C ARG A 261 -17.10 -1.90 8.20
N ILE A 262 -17.33 -3.21 8.06
CA ILE A 262 -17.08 -3.96 6.82
C ILE A 262 -17.88 -3.36 5.66
N ALA A 263 -19.18 -3.12 5.85
CA ALA A 263 -20.02 -2.55 4.81
C ALA A 263 -19.54 -1.15 4.37
N ALA A 264 -19.21 -0.27 5.33
CA ALA A 264 -18.70 1.06 5.05
C ALA A 264 -17.32 1.02 4.36
N PHE A 265 -16.43 0.12 4.77
CA PHE A 265 -15.13 -0.07 4.14
C PHE A 265 -15.26 -0.58 2.71
N SER A 266 -16.03 -1.66 2.47
CA SER A 266 -16.29 -2.19 1.14
C SER A 266 -16.92 -1.13 0.22
N GLN A 267 -17.94 -0.40 0.71
CA GLN A 267 -18.57 0.66 -0.08
C GLN A 267 -17.59 1.79 -0.39
N GLY A 268 -16.74 2.19 0.56
CA GLY A 268 -15.71 3.20 0.33
C GLY A 268 -14.69 2.80 -0.74
N LEU A 269 -14.32 1.51 -0.80
CA LEU A 269 -13.45 0.99 -1.85
C LEU A 269 -14.15 1.01 -3.22
N LEU A 270 -15.41 0.58 -3.31
CA LEU A 270 -16.21 0.65 -4.54
C LEU A 270 -16.36 2.10 -5.00
N ASP A 271 -16.70 3.00 -4.08
CA ASP A 271 -16.82 4.43 -4.33
C ASP A 271 -15.49 5.08 -4.72
N ALA A 272 -14.34 4.44 -4.50
CA ALA A 272 -13.02 4.90 -4.93
C ALA A 272 -12.58 4.29 -6.26
N LEU A 273 -13.03 3.07 -6.59
CA LEU A 273 -12.63 2.33 -7.77
C LEU A 273 -13.56 2.55 -8.95
N THR A 274 -14.87 2.58 -8.73
CA THR A 274 -15.84 2.46 -9.83
C THR A 274 -16.08 3.80 -10.53
N SER A 275 -16.10 3.79 -11.86
CA SER A 275 -16.63 4.90 -12.63
C SER A 275 -18.15 4.90 -12.48
N ARG A 276 -18.75 5.94 -11.91
CA ARG A 276 -20.20 6.11 -12.00
C ARG A 276 -20.51 6.38 -13.47
N GLU A 277 -21.11 5.41 -14.17
CA GLU A 277 -21.76 5.71 -15.44
C GLU A 277 -22.76 6.85 -15.15
N LYS A 278 -22.59 7.98 -15.84
CA LYS A 278 -23.69 8.92 -15.93
C LYS A 278 -24.78 8.16 -16.70
N LEU A 279 -25.77 7.64 -15.98
CA LEU A 279 -27.05 7.29 -16.59
C LEU A 279 -27.55 8.58 -17.26
N GLY A 280 -27.35 8.65 -18.58
CA GLY A 280 -27.91 9.67 -19.44
C GLY A 280 -29.38 9.38 -19.72
#